data_AF-A0AAE5M298-F1
#
_entry.id   AF-A0AAE5M298-F1
#
_cell.length_a   1.000
_cell.length_b   1.000
_cell.length_c   1.000
_cell.angle_alpha   90.00
_cell.angle_beta   90.00
_cell.angle_gamma   90.00
#
_symmetry.space_group_name_H-M   'P 1'
#
loop_
_entity.id
_entity.type
_entity.pdbx_description
1 polymer ?
#
loop_
_entity_poly.entity_id
_entity_poly.type
_entity_poly.pdbx_seq_one_letter_code
_entity_poly.pdbx_strand_id
1 'polypeptide(L)'
;MVEIISAIIGAITTCVITIYGINLQFEKQKREQEVAYRNDLVSMLDILVFQVAKIRNNQLTFDMSNLNRQTTNEILSEVADDYNAYDMHLQNLVLMMSHHIDESNKDIQEIMKINQDLVDKYRKFDKSAKIYKNQYDQPSCDKNIVVRSKINLDVTVGEFIDGITKFGLERYSHKLYRPALIKVLDKNDGDKYKQYNAKKYDKE
;
A
#
# COMPACT_ATOMS: atom_id res chain seq x y z
N MET A 1 -21.41 68.89 -14.72
CA MET A 1 -22.38 67.76 -14.65
C MET A 1 -21.92 66.52 -15.39
N VAL A 2 -21.42 66.63 -16.63
CA VAL A 2 -20.93 65.46 -17.41
C VAL A 2 -19.75 64.75 -16.73
N GLU A 3 -18.77 65.48 -16.21
CA GLU A 3 -17.59 64.89 -15.52
C GLU A 3 -17.94 64.07 -14.27
N ILE A 4 -18.97 64.46 -13.51
CA ILE A 4 -19.41 63.75 -12.31
C ILE A 4 -20.08 62.41 -12.69
N ILE A 5 -20.88 62.41 -13.76
CA ILE A 5 -21.55 61.21 -14.27
C ILE A 5 -20.51 60.24 -14.85
N SER A 6 -19.52 60.74 -15.59
CA SER A 6 -18.41 59.94 -16.13
C SER A 6 -17.55 59.32 -15.03
N ALA A 7 -17.27 60.06 -13.95
CA ALA A 7 -16.50 59.55 -12.81
C ALA A 7 -17.25 58.44 -12.05
N ILE A 8 -18.58 58.57 -11.90
CA ILE A 8 -19.42 57.55 -11.24
C ILE A 8 -19.51 56.28 -12.12
N ILE A 9 -19.70 56.43 -13.43
CA ILE A 9 -19.74 55.29 -14.36
C ILE A 9 -18.38 54.58 -14.43
N GLY A 10 -17.28 55.34 -14.45
CA GLY A 10 -15.92 54.79 -14.39
C GLY A 10 -15.65 54.01 -13.10
N ALA A 11 -16.07 54.53 -11.94
CA ALA A 11 -15.94 53.86 -10.65
C ALA A 11 -16.75 52.56 -10.58
N ILE A 12 -18.00 52.56 -11.04
CA ILE A 12 -18.86 51.36 -11.07
C ILE A 12 -18.29 50.30 -12.02
N THR A 13 -17.84 50.70 -13.21
CA THR A 13 -17.27 49.77 -14.21
C THR A 13 -15.97 49.15 -13.69
N THR A 14 -15.12 49.92 -13.03
CA THR A 14 -13.87 49.43 -12.42
C THR A 14 -14.16 48.44 -11.29
N CYS A 15 -15.15 48.69 -10.44
CA CYS A 15 -15.57 47.75 -9.39
C CYS A 15 -16.08 46.42 -9.96
N VAL A 16 -16.92 46.45 -11.01
CA VAL A 16 -17.46 45.23 -11.63
C VAL A 16 -16.36 44.39 -12.27
N ILE A 17 -15.44 45.01 -13.00
CA ILE A 17 -14.29 44.33 -13.61
C ILE A 17 -13.38 43.74 -12.53
N THR A 18 -13.17 44.45 -11.42
CA THR A 18 -12.33 43.98 -10.32
C THR A 18 -12.94 42.78 -9.61
N ILE A 19 -14.25 42.80 -9.32
CA ILE A 19 -14.97 41.66 -8.72
C ILE A 19 -14.95 40.45 -9.66
N TYR A 20 -15.18 40.66 -10.96
CA TYR A 20 -15.11 39.60 -11.96
C TYR A 20 -13.69 39.00 -12.07
N GLY A 21 -12.66 39.85 -12.08
CA GLY A 21 -11.26 39.42 -12.09
C GLY A 21 -10.85 38.65 -10.84
N ILE A 22 -11.34 39.07 -9.66
CA ILE A 22 -11.14 38.38 -8.39
C ILE A 22 -11.82 37.00 -8.42
N ASN A 23 -13.05 36.89 -8.92
CA ASN A 23 -13.74 35.61 -9.07
C ASN A 23 -13.00 34.66 -10.03
N LEU A 24 -12.53 35.17 -11.17
CA LEU A 24 -11.69 34.42 -12.11
C LEU A 24 -10.38 33.94 -11.49
N GLN A 25 -9.72 34.79 -10.68
CA GLN A 25 -8.52 34.41 -9.95
C GLN A 25 -8.80 33.36 -8.88
N PHE A 26 -9.91 33.47 -8.14
CA PHE A 26 -10.33 32.45 -7.19
C PHE A 26 -10.67 31.12 -7.87
N GLU A 27 -11.37 31.13 -9.00
CA GLU A 27 -11.65 29.92 -9.78
C GLU A 27 -10.37 29.29 -10.34
N LYS A 28 -9.41 30.11 -10.78
CA LYS A 28 -8.12 29.62 -11.26
C LYS A 28 -7.31 29.00 -10.11
N GLN A 29 -7.24 29.66 -8.97
CA GLN A 29 -6.57 29.13 -7.77
C GLN A 29 -7.20 27.83 -7.30
N LYS A 30 -8.54 27.74 -7.25
CA LYS A 30 -9.25 26.49 -6.91
C LYS A 30 -8.91 25.36 -7.88
N ARG A 31 -8.92 25.63 -9.19
CA ARG A 31 -8.53 24.64 -10.21
C ARG A 31 -7.09 24.19 -10.07
N GLU A 32 -6.15 25.11 -9.84
CA GLU A 32 -4.74 24.78 -9.62
C GLU A 32 -4.56 23.93 -8.36
N GLN A 33 -5.31 24.25 -7.30
CA GLN A 33 -5.30 23.51 -6.03
C GLN A 33 -5.89 22.09 -6.18
N GLU A 34 -7.01 21.93 -6.88
CA GLU A 34 -7.60 20.62 -7.21
C GLU A 34 -6.66 19.74 -8.02
N VAL A 35 -5.98 20.32 -9.02
CA VAL A 35 -4.99 19.60 -9.82
C VAL A 35 -3.80 19.17 -8.98
N ALA A 36 -3.29 20.05 -8.09
CA ALA A 36 -2.22 19.72 -7.17
C ALA A 36 -2.61 18.55 -6.25
N TYR A 37 -3.80 18.60 -5.63
CA TYR A 37 -4.29 17.52 -4.77
C TYR A 37 -4.45 16.20 -5.51
N ARG A 38 -4.99 16.23 -6.74
CA ARG A 38 -5.09 15.02 -7.56
C ARG A 38 -3.72 14.41 -7.84
N ASN A 39 -2.71 15.23 -8.13
CA ASN A 39 -1.35 14.76 -8.37
C ASN A 39 -0.71 14.18 -7.10
N ASP A 40 -0.94 14.80 -5.94
CA ASP A 40 -0.43 14.30 -4.65
C ASP A 40 -1.04 12.95 -4.28
N LEU A 41 -2.36 12.79 -4.43
CA LEU A 41 -3.06 11.53 -4.18
C LEU A 41 -2.56 10.41 -5.08
N VAL A 42 -2.42 10.70 -6.37
CA VAL A 42 -1.89 9.75 -7.35
C VAL A 42 -0.44 9.36 -7.01
N SER A 43 0.39 10.33 -6.64
CA SER A 43 1.78 10.08 -6.22
C SER A 43 1.83 9.22 -4.95
N MET A 44 0.93 9.45 -4.00
CA MET A 44 0.80 8.61 -2.81
C MET A 44 0.38 7.18 -3.13
N LEU A 45 -0.52 6.97 -4.10
CA LEU A 45 -0.89 5.63 -4.57
C LEU A 45 0.32 4.92 -5.19
N ASP A 46 1.15 5.62 -5.97
CA ASP A 46 2.39 5.08 -6.53
C ASP A 46 3.38 4.68 -5.43
N ILE A 47 3.56 5.52 -4.40
CA ILE A 47 4.37 5.21 -3.23
C ILE A 47 3.81 3.99 -2.48
N LEU A 48 2.50 3.91 -2.32
CA LEU A 48 1.84 2.80 -1.63
C LEU A 48 2.10 1.46 -2.33
N VAL A 49 1.96 1.45 -3.67
CA VAL A 49 2.25 0.28 -4.50
C VAL A 49 3.73 -0.10 -4.45
N PHE A 50 4.63 0.88 -4.42
CA PHE A 50 6.07 0.62 -4.25
C PHE A 50 6.37 -0.01 -2.89
N GLN A 51 5.81 0.53 -1.80
CA GLN A 51 6.09 0.04 -0.43
C GLN A 51 5.55 -1.36 -0.21
N VAL A 52 4.30 -1.63 -0.63
CA VAL A 52 3.71 -2.96 -0.46
C VAL A 52 4.46 -4.03 -1.26
N ALA A 53 5.08 -3.67 -2.39
CA ALA A 53 5.88 -4.60 -3.18
C ALA A 53 7.15 -5.07 -2.45
N LYS A 54 7.72 -4.25 -1.55
CA LYS A 54 8.90 -4.64 -0.76
C LYS A 54 8.61 -5.84 0.15
N ILE A 55 7.40 -5.89 0.73
CA ILE A 55 6.90 -7.04 1.52
C ILE A 55 7.05 -8.35 0.74
N ARG A 56 6.65 -8.35 -0.53
CA ARG A 56 6.79 -9.53 -1.40
C ARG A 56 8.24 -9.79 -1.80
N ASN A 57 9.01 -8.75 -2.06
CA ASN A 57 10.39 -8.86 -2.53
C ASN A 57 11.38 -9.35 -1.48
N ASN A 58 11.00 -9.36 -0.20
CA ASN A 58 11.70 -10.13 0.83
C ASN A 58 11.44 -11.63 0.64
N GLN A 59 12.39 -12.32 0.00
CA GLN A 59 12.26 -13.74 -0.32
C GLN A 59 12.53 -14.60 0.91
N LEU A 60 11.56 -15.44 1.28
CA LEU A 60 11.71 -16.44 2.33
C LEU A 60 11.50 -17.83 1.75
N THR A 61 12.55 -18.66 1.73
CA THR A 61 12.50 -20.02 1.17
C THR A 61 12.41 -21.10 2.25
N PHE A 62 12.00 -22.32 1.84
CA PHE A 62 12.00 -23.50 2.72
C PHE A 62 13.41 -23.85 3.22
N ASP A 63 14.43 -23.73 2.38
CA ASP A 63 15.82 -24.00 2.76
C ASP A 63 16.28 -23.05 3.86
N MET A 64 16.00 -21.74 3.71
CA MET A 64 16.33 -20.73 4.72
C MET A 64 15.65 -21.06 6.05
N SER A 65 14.34 -21.35 6.03
CA SER A 65 13.59 -21.63 7.26
C SER A 65 13.99 -22.93 7.95
N ASN A 66 14.55 -23.91 7.24
CA ASN A 66 14.98 -25.17 7.85
C ASN A 66 16.44 -25.15 8.30
N LEU A 67 17.30 -24.42 7.60
CA LEU A 67 18.76 -24.50 7.75
C LEU A 67 19.37 -23.28 8.45
N ASN A 68 18.73 -22.11 8.37
CA ASN A 68 19.31 -20.86 8.86
C ASN A 68 18.28 -20.01 9.64
N ARG A 69 18.27 -20.22 10.96
CA ARG A 69 17.40 -19.47 11.90
C ARG A 69 17.66 -17.97 11.86
N GLN A 70 18.92 -17.56 11.85
CA GLN A 70 19.31 -16.15 11.93
C GLN A 70 18.82 -15.40 10.70
N THR A 71 19.21 -15.84 9.50
CA THR A 71 18.77 -15.21 8.24
C THR A 71 17.27 -15.24 8.09
N THR A 72 16.60 -16.32 8.52
CA THR A 72 15.14 -16.34 8.54
C THR A 72 14.59 -15.24 9.46
N ASN A 73 15.11 -15.10 10.68
CA ASN A 73 14.64 -14.08 11.61
C ASN A 73 14.88 -12.65 11.11
N GLU A 74 15.97 -12.40 10.39
CA GLU A 74 16.25 -11.13 9.72
C GLU A 74 15.17 -10.83 8.68
N ILE A 75 14.90 -11.75 7.75
CA ILE A 75 13.84 -11.63 6.73
C ILE A 75 12.46 -11.43 7.38
N LEU A 76 12.16 -12.13 8.47
CA LEU A 76 10.88 -11.96 9.18
C LEU A 76 10.72 -10.55 9.76
N SER A 77 11.81 -9.95 10.23
CA SER A 77 11.82 -8.57 10.72
C SER A 77 11.69 -7.57 9.57
N GLU A 78 12.42 -7.78 8.46
CA GLU A 78 12.32 -6.94 7.26
C GLU A 78 10.89 -6.91 6.69
N VAL A 79 10.21 -8.06 6.61
CA VAL A 79 8.81 -8.13 6.19
C VAL A 79 7.88 -7.35 7.12
N ALA A 80 8.15 -7.37 8.43
CA ALA A 80 7.36 -6.63 9.41
C ALA A 80 7.59 -5.12 9.29
N ASP A 81 8.84 -4.70 9.11
CA ASP A 81 9.20 -3.29 8.93
C ASP A 81 8.61 -2.72 7.64
N ASP A 82 8.67 -3.47 6.54
CA ASP A 82 8.07 -3.08 5.27
C ASP A 82 6.54 -3.01 5.35
N TYR A 83 5.89 -3.93 6.07
CA TYR A 83 4.45 -3.86 6.31
C TYR A 83 4.07 -2.62 7.14
N ASN A 84 4.84 -2.30 8.19
CA ASN A 84 4.59 -1.12 9.03
C ASN A 84 4.76 0.17 8.23
N ALA A 85 5.79 0.25 7.39
CA ALA A 85 5.99 1.40 6.49
C ALA A 85 4.81 1.54 5.50
N TYR A 86 4.38 0.43 4.90
CA TYR A 86 3.18 0.38 4.07
C TYR A 86 1.93 0.89 4.81
N ASP A 87 1.67 0.39 6.02
CA ASP A 87 0.50 0.75 6.81
C ASP A 87 0.49 2.25 7.17
N MET A 88 1.65 2.81 7.52
CA MET A 88 1.80 4.26 7.72
C MET A 88 1.46 5.05 6.45
N HIS A 89 1.94 4.61 5.29
CA HIS A 89 1.63 5.28 4.02
C HIS A 89 0.14 5.16 3.66
N LEU A 90 -0.51 4.04 3.96
CA LEU A 90 -1.95 3.87 3.78
C LEU A 90 -2.74 4.84 4.68
N GLN A 91 -2.36 4.95 5.96
CA GLN A 91 -3.00 5.89 6.89
C GLN A 91 -2.85 7.34 6.41
N ASN A 92 -1.66 7.72 5.93
CA ASN A 92 -1.42 9.05 5.37
C ASN A 92 -2.28 9.33 4.12
N LEU A 93 -2.44 8.34 3.24
CA LEU A 93 -3.32 8.45 2.08
C LEU A 93 -4.78 8.64 2.50
N VAL A 94 -5.28 7.86 3.47
CA VAL A 94 -6.64 8.00 4.00
C VAL A 94 -6.87 9.40 4.59
N LEU A 95 -5.90 9.90 5.38
CA LEU A 95 -5.95 11.25 5.95
C LEU A 95 -5.95 12.34 4.86
N MET A 96 -5.18 12.15 3.79
CA MET A 96 -5.18 13.09 2.66
C MET A 96 -6.54 13.09 1.95
N MET A 97 -7.09 11.91 1.67
CA MET A 97 -8.41 11.78 1.03
C MET A 97 -9.53 12.38 1.89
N SER A 98 -9.48 12.19 3.21
CA SER A 98 -10.52 12.69 4.11
C SER A 98 -10.61 14.22 4.16
N HIS A 99 -9.49 14.93 3.96
CA HIS A 99 -9.45 16.39 4.05
C HIS A 99 -9.67 17.10 2.71
N HIS A 100 -9.53 16.40 1.58
CA HIS A 100 -9.36 17.05 0.28
C HIS A 100 -10.28 16.55 -0.83
N ILE A 101 -11.19 15.60 -0.55
CA ILE A 101 -12.15 15.07 -1.54
C ILE A 101 -13.59 15.15 -0.99
N ASP A 102 -14.46 15.85 -1.69
CA ASP A 102 -15.91 15.76 -1.48
C ASP A 102 -16.39 14.32 -1.79
N GLU A 103 -17.16 13.70 -0.88
CA GLU A 103 -17.55 12.28 -0.94
C GLU A 103 -16.39 11.25 -0.78
N SER A 104 -15.28 11.66 -0.15
CA SER A 104 -14.09 10.82 0.14
C SER A 104 -14.38 9.46 0.77
N ASN A 105 -15.47 9.33 1.51
CA ASN A 105 -15.83 8.12 2.24
C ASN A 105 -15.99 6.89 1.33
N LYS A 106 -16.54 7.06 0.12
CA LYS A 106 -16.71 5.93 -0.81
C LYS A 106 -15.36 5.42 -1.31
N ASP A 107 -14.49 6.34 -1.72
CA ASP A 107 -13.14 6.02 -2.22
C ASP A 107 -12.27 5.40 -1.11
N ILE A 108 -12.35 5.93 0.12
CA ILE A 108 -11.67 5.36 1.29
C ILE A 108 -12.17 3.94 1.57
N GLN A 109 -13.48 3.71 1.57
CA GLN A 109 -14.05 2.37 1.81
C GLN A 109 -13.60 1.36 0.76
N GLU A 110 -13.48 1.77 -0.49
CA GLU A 110 -12.98 0.91 -1.56
C GLU A 110 -11.53 0.50 -1.33
N ILE A 111 -10.65 1.45 -1.00
CA ILE A 111 -9.25 1.16 -0.65
C ILE A 111 -9.16 0.25 0.58
N MET A 112 -9.97 0.51 1.61
CA MET A 112 -10.00 -0.34 2.83
C MET A 112 -10.45 -1.77 2.50
N LYS A 113 -11.42 -1.93 1.61
CA LYS A 113 -11.88 -3.24 1.15
C LYS A 113 -10.79 -3.98 0.38
N ILE A 114 -10.07 -3.30 -0.50
CA ILE A 114 -8.92 -3.88 -1.23
C ILE A 114 -7.82 -4.30 -0.24
N ASN A 115 -7.58 -3.52 0.82
CA ASN A 115 -6.56 -3.81 1.84
C ASN A 115 -6.95 -4.95 2.80
N GLN A 116 -8.24 -5.24 3.00
CA GLN A 116 -8.69 -6.13 4.06
C GLN A 116 -8.03 -7.52 4.02
N ASP A 117 -7.95 -8.11 2.82
CA ASP A 117 -7.32 -9.43 2.66
C ASP A 117 -5.82 -9.38 2.97
N LEU A 118 -5.13 -8.30 2.59
CA LEU A 118 -3.70 -8.11 2.87
C LEU A 118 -3.43 -8.08 4.38
N VAL A 119 -4.22 -7.32 5.14
CA VAL A 119 -4.14 -7.27 6.60
C VAL A 119 -4.32 -8.66 7.22
N ASP A 120 -5.32 -9.40 6.76
CA ASP A 120 -5.62 -10.72 7.31
C ASP A 120 -4.53 -11.76 7.01
N LYS A 121 -3.91 -11.70 5.83
CA LYS A 121 -2.76 -12.58 5.52
C LYS A 121 -1.50 -12.16 6.26
N TYR A 122 -1.26 -10.87 6.43
CA TYR A 122 -0.14 -10.40 7.24
C TYR A 122 -0.26 -10.85 8.69
N ARG A 123 -1.44 -10.74 9.31
CA ARG A 123 -1.68 -11.25 10.68
C ARG A 123 -1.39 -12.74 10.81
N LYS A 124 -1.75 -13.54 9.81
CA LYS A 124 -1.45 -14.98 9.77
C LYS A 124 0.05 -15.24 9.61
N PHE A 125 0.73 -14.45 8.80
CA PHE A 125 2.19 -14.48 8.66
C PHE A 125 2.87 -14.11 9.98
N ASP A 126 2.52 -12.99 10.61
CA ASP A 126 3.07 -12.55 11.89
C ASP A 126 2.91 -13.62 12.99
N LYS A 127 1.72 -14.23 13.08
CA LYS A 127 1.50 -15.35 14.01
C LYS A 127 2.43 -16.53 13.72
N SER A 128 2.62 -16.88 12.45
CA SER A 128 3.52 -17.96 12.03
C SER A 128 4.98 -17.63 12.30
N ALA A 129 5.39 -16.37 12.10
CA ALA A 129 6.71 -15.86 12.43
C ALA A 129 7.01 -15.93 13.94
N LYS A 130 6.03 -15.59 14.78
CA LYS A 130 6.13 -15.71 16.25
C LYS A 130 6.27 -17.18 16.68
N ILE A 131 5.47 -18.08 16.12
CA ILE A 131 5.59 -19.53 16.38
C ILE A 131 6.99 -20.01 15.99
N TYR A 132 7.46 -19.67 14.78
CA TYR A 132 8.79 -20.02 14.31
C TYR A 132 9.89 -19.52 15.25
N LYS A 133 9.88 -18.22 15.61
CA LYS A 133 10.88 -17.61 16.51
C LYS A 133 10.95 -18.31 17.87
N ASN A 134 9.79 -18.64 18.43
CA ASN A 134 9.66 -19.20 19.79
C ASN A 134 9.88 -20.70 19.86
N GLN A 135 9.56 -21.44 18.79
CA GLN A 135 9.55 -22.90 18.80
C GLN A 135 10.61 -23.52 17.89
N TYR A 136 11.47 -22.73 17.24
CA TYR A 136 12.44 -23.22 16.24
C TYR A 136 13.24 -24.48 16.65
N ASP A 137 13.69 -24.51 17.91
CA ASP A 137 14.52 -25.60 18.46
C ASP A 137 13.70 -26.81 18.92
N GLN A 138 12.37 -26.71 18.93
CA GLN A 138 11.48 -27.79 19.33
C GLN A 138 11.36 -28.83 18.20
N PRO A 139 11.53 -30.13 18.49
CA PRO A 139 11.39 -31.20 17.50
C PRO A 139 10.05 -31.20 16.75
N SER A 140 8.99 -30.73 17.41
CA SER A 140 7.62 -30.67 16.87
C SER A 140 7.34 -29.41 16.03
N CYS A 141 8.28 -28.47 15.92
CA CYS A 141 8.07 -27.22 15.21
C CYS A 141 8.04 -27.44 13.69
N ASP A 142 6.91 -27.12 13.05
CA ASP A 142 6.82 -27.06 11.60
C ASP A 142 7.51 -25.79 11.07
N LYS A 143 8.80 -25.88 10.77
CA LYS A 143 9.60 -24.78 10.20
C LYS A 143 9.11 -24.31 8.83
N ASN A 144 8.27 -25.08 8.13
CA ASN A 144 7.71 -24.71 6.85
C ASN A 144 6.47 -23.82 6.97
N ILE A 145 5.85 -23.73 8.17
CA ILE A 145 4.62 -22.96 8.38
C ILE A 145 4.81 -21.48 8.04
N VAL A 146 5.97 -20.92 8.40
CA VAL A 146 6.27 -19.51 8.18
C VAL A 146 6.42 -19.21 6.69
N VAL A 147 7.08 -20.09 5.93
CA VAL A 147 7.23 -19.98 4.46
C VAL A 147 5.88 -20.09 3.77
N ARG A 148 5.05 -21.06 4.16
CA ARG A 148 3.69 -21.23 3.61
C ARG A 148 2.80 -20.02 3.87
N SER A 149 2.91 -19.42 5.05
CA SER A 149 2.20 -18.19 5.38
C SER A 149 2.69 -16.99 4.56
N LYS A 150 4.01 -16.89 4.32
CA LYS A 150 4.62 -15.86 3.47
C LYS A 150 4.19 -15.99 2.01
N ILE A 151 4.12 -17.20 1.47
CA ILE A 151 3.59 -17.43 0.10
C ILE A 151 2.17 -16.89 -0.04
N ASN A 152 1.30 -17.12 0.95
CA ASN A 152 -0.06 -16.58 0.92
C ASN A 152 -0.08 -15.05 1.00
N LEU A 153 0.81 -14.46 1.80
CA LEU A 153 0.99 -13.01 1.86
C LEU A 153 1.45 -12.47 0.49
N ASP A 154 2.40 -13.12 -0.17
CA ASP A 154 2.96 -12.68 -1.46
C ASP A 154 1.95 -12.71 -2.61
N VAL A 155 1.08 -13.71 -2.64
CA VAL A 155 -0.05 -13.75 -3.56
C VAL A 155 -0.95 -12.54 -3.33
N THR A 156 -1.27 -12.27 -2.06
CA THR A 156 -2.22 -11.21 -1.69
C THR A 156 -1.64 -9.81 -1.88
N VAL A 157 -0.32 -9.63 -1.73
CA VAL A 157 0.38 -8.40 -2.14
C VAL A 157 0.18 -8.14 -3.64
N GLY A 158 0.26 -9.18 -4.48
CA GLY A 158 -0.02 -9.06 -5.91
C GLY A 158 -1.47 -8.62 -6.19
N GLU A 159 -2.44 -9.28 -5.53
CA GLU A 159 -3.86 -8.97 -5.64
C GLU A 159 -4.17 -7.54 -5.17
N PHE A 160 -3.54 -7.08 -4.08
CA PHE A 160 -3.65 -5.72 -3.58
C PHE A 160 -3.12 -4.70 -4.61
N ILE A 161 -1.94 -4.93 -5.18
CA ILE A 161 -1.34 -4.05 -6.19
C ILE A 161 -2.25 -3.93 -7.41
N ASP A 162 -2.80 -5.06 -7.90
CA ASP A 162 -3.71 -5.05 -9.04
C ASP A 162 -5.02 -4.32 -8.70
N GLY A 163 -5.54 -4.49 -7.48
CA GLY A 163 -6.72 -3.78 -6.98
C GLY A 163 -6.52 -2.26 -6.91
N ILE A 164 -5.40 -1.81 -6.31
CA ILE A 164 -5.06 -0.39 -6.23
C ILE A 164 -4.76 0.21 -7.61
N THR A 165 -4.12 -0.54 -8.51
CA THR A 165 -3.89 -0.13 -9.90
C THR A 165 -5.19 0.10 -10.64
N LYS A 166 -6.17 -0.80 -10.46
CA LYS A 166 -7.50 -0.66 -11.04
C LYS A 166 -8.21 0.57 -10.47
N PHE A 167 -8.18 0.75 -9.15
CA PHE A 167 -8.76 1.92 -8.48
C PHE A 167 -8.14 3.23 -9.00
N GLY A 168 -6.82 3.32 -9.10
CA GLY A 168 -6.11 4.50 -9.62
C GLY A 168 -6.51 4.84 -11.06
N LEU A 169 -6.69 3.82 -11.90
CA LEU A 169 -7.13 4.00 -13.28
C LEU A 169 -8.59 4.46 -13.37
N GLU A 170 -9.50 3.84 -12.62
CA GLU A 170 -10.94 4.14 -12.68
C GLU A 170 -11.25 5.50 -12.05
N ARG A 171 -10.66 5.80 -10.90
CA ARG A 171 -10.96 7.02 -10.13
C ARG A 171 -10.22 8.26 -10.61
N TYR A 172 -8.97 8.07 -11.02
CA TYR A 172 -8.08 9.18 -11.37
C TYR A 172 -7.60 9.14 -12.82
N SER A 173 -7.98 8.16 -13.65
CA SER A 173 -7.46 7.99 -15.01
C SER A 173 -5.93 7.95 -15.06
N HIS A 174 -5.30 7.45 -13.99
CA HIS A 174 -3.86 7.38 -13.85
C HIS A 174 -3.38 5.93 -13.89
N LYS A 175 -2.30 5.70 -14.65
CA LYS A 175 -1.63 4.40 -14.68
C LYS A 175 -0.55 4.39 -13.61
N LEU A 176 -0.84 3.69 -12.51
CA LEU A 176 0.13 3.56 -11.43
C LEU A 176 1.41 2.84 -11.89
N TYR A 177 2.50 3.17 -11.22
CA TYR A 177 3.77 2.46 -11.27
C TYR A 177 3.55 0.98 -11.00
N ARG A 178 4.19 0.13 -11.83
CA ARG A 178 4.13 -1.32 -11.67
C ARG A 178 5.49 -1.85 -11.21
N PRO A 179 5.62 -2.27 -9.94
CA PRO A 179 6.87 -2.77 -9.40
C PRO A 179 7.24 -4.12 -10.00
N ALA A 180 8.55 -4.36 -10.12
CA ALA A 180 9.04 -5.71 -10.37
C ALA A 180 8.84 -6.55 -9.11
N LEU A 181 8.08 -7.64 -9.24
CA LEU A 181 7.78 -8.55 -8.14
C LEU A 181 8.55 -9.85 -8.33
N ILE A 182 9.21 -10.32 -7.26
CA ILE A 182 9.84 -11.64 -7.29
C ILE A 182 8.78 -12.74 -7.52
N LYS A 183 9.20 -13.85 -8.13
CA LYS A 183 8.30 -14.99 -8.38
C LYS A 183 7.82 -15.57 -7.04
N VAL A 184 6.52 -15.83 -6.95
CA VAL A 184 5.94 -16.55 -5.81
C VAL A 184 6.46 -17.99 -5.80
N LEU A 185 6.95 -18.44 -4.66
CA LEU A 185 7.43 -19.81 -4.47
C LEU A 185 6.29 -20.82 -4.60
N ASP A 186 6.60 -22.03 -5.08
CA ASP A 186 5.63 -23.13 -5.09
C ASP A 186 5.43 -23.65 -3.66
N LYS A 187 4.18 -23.78 -3.23
CA LYS A 187 3.83 -24.31 -1.90
C LYS A 187 4.31 -25.75 -1.70
N ASN A 188 4.48 -26.51 -2.79
CA ASN A 188 4.89 -27.91 -2.78
C ASN A 188 6.41 -28.09 -2.58
N ASP A 189 7.21 -27.04 -2.77
CA ASP A 189 8.68 -27.13 -2.60
C ASP A 189 9.10 -27.53 -1.17
N GLY A 190 8.25 -27.24 -0.18
CA GLY A 190 8.48 -27.59 1.22
C GLY A 190 8.31 -29.08 1.56
N ASP A 191 7.73 -29.88 0.67
CA ASP A 191 7.47 -31.31 0.96
C ASP A 191 8.75 -32.15 1.01
N LYS A 192 9.84 -31.67 0.39
CA LYS A 192 11.18 -32.28 0.47
C LYS A 192 11.71 -32.32 1.91
N TYR A 193 11.38 -31.33 2.73
CA TYR A 193 11.85 -31.21 4.12
C TYR A 193 10.97 -31.95 5.13
N LYS A 194 9.68 -32.14 4.83
CA LYS A 194 8.79 -33.00 5.64
C LYS A 194 9.30 -34.44 5.69
N GLN A 195 9.74 -34.96 4.55
CA GLN A 195 10.24 -36.34 4.44
C GLN A 195 11.61 -36.52 5.12
N TYR A 196 12.46 -35.50 5.12
CA TYR A 196 13.77 -35.53 5.77
C TYR A 196 13.65 -35.56 7.30
N ASN A 197 12.79 -34.72 7.88
CA ASN A 197 12.58 -34.69 9.33
C ASN A 197 11.89 -35.97 9.83
N ALA A 198 10.91 -36.52 9.11
CA ALA A 198 10.27 -37.79 9.47
C ALA A 198 11.28 -38.95 9.56
N LYS A 199 12.20 -39.07 8.58
CA LYS A 199 13.23 -40.12 8.56
C LYS A 199 14.32 -39.96 9.63
N LYS A 200 14.51 -38.76 10.20
CA LYS A 200 15.50 -38.51 11.25
C LYS A 200 15.03 -39.03 12.60
N TYR A 201 13.72 -38.96 12.87
CA TYR A 201 13.12 -39.42 14.13
C TYR A 201 12.68 -40.89 14.13
N ASP A 202 12.61 -41.55 12.98
CA ASP A 202 12.44 -43.03 12.89
C ASP A 202 13.77 -43.79 13.14
N LYS A 203 14.88 -43.09 13.36
CA LYS A 203 16.22 -43.66 13.56
C LYS A 203 16.80 -43.42 14.97
N GLU A 204 16.03 -42.83 15.87
CA GLU A 204 16.32 -42.71 17.31
C GLU A 204 15.41 -43.65 18.11
#